data_AF-A0A9E3HVY4-F1
#
_entry.id   AF-A0A9E3HVY4-F1
#
_cell.length_a   1.000
_cell.length_b   1.000
_cell.length_c   1.000
_cell.angle_alpha   90.00
_cell.angle_beta   90.00
_cell.angle_gamma   90.00
#
_symmetry.space_group_name_H-M   'P 1'
#
loop_
_entity.id
_entity.type
_entity.pdbx_description
1 polymer ?
#
loop_
_entity_poly.entity_id
_entity_poly.type
_entity_poly.pdbx_seq_one_letter_code
_entity_poly.pdbx_strand_id
1 'polypeptide(L)'
;MRRGDAVKNFTRVHDISITVKPGMAVYPGDPPFGRRSVYSLSRGDSAEVSAFDICAHAGTHLDLPAHFLAGEPTMESLPPERFFLPAVVADNGPGECVEAHTVESSGACRGEALLLRTVNSSRGILTGSRFVEDYVYLTPEAATVCADLELSLVGLDCHSIDRFGAEGYPAHRIILGAGMLILEGIDLAAVQPGRYLLAAIPLKIQHAEASPVRAVLLE
;
A
#
# COMPACT_ATOMS: atom_id res chain seq x y z
N MET A 1 7.11 -30.29 -28.90
CA MET A 1 7.92 -29.18 -28.34
C MET A 1 6.99 -27.97 -28.27
N ARG A 2 6.43 -27.67 -27.10
CA ARG A 2 5.43 -26.58 -26.94
C ARG A 2 6.16 -25.25 -27.13
N ARG A 3 5.56 -24.36 -27.94
CA ARG A 3 6.02 -22.98 -28.12
C ARG A 3 6.14 -22.35 -26.73
N GLY A 4 7.34 -21.91 -26.37
CA GLY A 4 7.57 -21.24 -25.10
C GLY A 4 6.68 -20.01 -25.01
N ASP A 5 5.98 -19.88 -23.90
CA ASP A 5 5.23 -18.67 -23.58
C ASP A 5 6.23 -17.51 -23.56
N ALA A 6 6.10 -16.60 -24.53
CA ALA A 6 6.94 -15.43 -24.61
C ALA A 6 6.78 -14.63 -23.31
N VAL A 7 7.89 -14.28 -22.68
CA VAL A 7 7.90 -13.33 -21.55
C VAL A 7 7.19 -12.07 -22.03
N LYS A 8 6.12 -11.66 -21.35
CA LYS A 8 5.44 -10.39 -21.66
C LYS A 8 6.43 -9.26 -21.45
N ASN A 9 6.62 -8.44 -22.48
CA ASN A 9 7.38 -7.20 -22.37
C ASN A 9 6.43 -6.11 -21.86
N PHE A 10 6.74 -5.51 -20.73
CA PHE A 10 6.04 -4.33 -20.22
C PHE A 10 6.54 -3.09 -20.96
N THR A 11 5.63 -2.20 -21.35
CA THR A 11 5.98 -0.97 -22.07
C THR A 11 6.36 0.16 -21.14
N ARG A 12 5.86 0.11 -19.89
CA ARG A 12 6.11 1.14 -18.89
C ARG A 12 6.05 0.57 -17.47
N VAL A 13 6.85 1.16 -16.58
CA VAL A 13 6.81 0.90 -15.14
C VAL A 13 6.50 2.20 -14.43
N HIS A 14 5.45 2.21 -13.63
CA HIS A 14 5.09 3.32 -12.76
C HIS A 14 5.53 2.98 -11.34
N ASP A 15 6.45 3.78 -10.80
CA ASP A 15 6.74 3.73 -9.38
C ASP A 15 5.67 4.50 -8.62
N ILE A 16 4.92 3.79 -7.78
CA ILE A 16 3.83 4.36 -6.98
C ILE A 16 4.22 4.45 -5.50
N SER A 17 5.52 4.33 -5.19
CA SER A 17 6.00 4.39 -3.81
C SER A 17 6.44 5.79 -3.42
N ILE A 18 6.14 6.20 -2.18
CA ILE A 18 6.67 7.44 -1.62
C ILE A 18 8.10 7.23 -1.09
N THR A 19 8.88 8.31 -1.10
CA THR A 19 10.24 8.28 -0.56
C THR A 19 10.21 8.27 0.97
N VAL A 20 10.75 7.20 1.57
CA VAL A 20 11.02 7.15 3.01
C VAL A 20 12.20 8.08 3.35
N LYS A 21 11.96 9.08 4.19
CA LYS A 21 12.95 10.11 4.54
C LYS A 21 12.76 10.64 5.96
N PRO A 22 13.82 11.15 6.62
CA PRO A 22 13.65 11.84 7.89
C PRO A 22 12.65 13.00 7.77
N GLY A 23 11.76 13.10 8.76
CA GLY A 23 10.73 14.16 8.81
C GLY A 23 9.55 13.95 7.85
N MET A 24 9.43 12.78 7.20
CA MET A 24 8.16 12.40 6.57
C MET A 24 7.05 12.30 7.62
N ALA A 25 5.81 12.59 7.22
CA ALA A 25 4.66 12.30 8.06
C ALA A 25 4.54 10.78 8.27
N VAL A 26 4.18 10.40 9.50
CA VAL A 26 3.78 9.06 9.90
C VAL A 26 2.44 9.16 10.62
N TYR A 27 1.77 8.03 10.82
CA TYR A 27 0.52 8.01 11.57
C TYR A 27 0.74 8.55 13.01
N PRO A 28 -0.16 9.36 13.57
CA PRO A 28 0.04 9.93 14.91
C PRO A 28 0.23 8.87 15.99
N GLY A 29 1.39 8.89 16.65
CA GLY A 29 1.78 7.92 17.66
C GLY A 29 2.86 6.94 17.20
N ASP A 30 3.03 6.77 15.89
CA ASP A 30 4.05 5.90 15.34
C ASP A 30 5.47 6.45 15.48
N PRO A 31 6.49 5.57 15.57
CA PRO A 31 7.87 6.00 15.58
C PRO A 31 8.26 6.63 14.23
N PRO A 32 8.96 7.78 14.23
CA PRO A 32 9.43 8.39 13.00
C PRO A 32 10.56 7.56 12.37
N PHE A 33 10.74 7.67 11.05
CA PHE A 33 11.88 7.05 10.37
C PHE A 33 13.22 7.57 10.93
N GLY A 34 14.04 6.63 11.38
CA GLY A 34 15.40 6.87 11.85
C GLY A 34 16.44 6.36 10.85
N ARG A 35 17.46 7.18 10.59
CA ARG A 35 18.68 6.76 9.89
C ARG A 35 19.90 7.14 10.70
N ARG A 36 20.76 6.16 10.99
CA ARG A 36 22.04 6.38 11.69
C ARG A 36 23.21 5.89 10.84
N SER A 37 24.22 6.73 10.64
CA SER A 37 25.50 6.29 10.05
C SER A 37 26.25 5.42 11.06
N VAL A 38 26.56 4.19 10.68
CA VAL A 38 27.38 3.22 11.42
C VAL A 38 28.84 3.37 11.01
N TYR A 39 29.11 3.33 9.70
CA TYR A 39 30.40 3.66 9.10
C TYR A 39 30.24 4.79 8.10
N SER A 40 31.27 5.62 7.95
CA SER A 40 31.31 6.68 6.96
C SER A 40 32.70 6.89 6.38
N LEU A 41 32.75 6.99 5.05
CA LEU A 41 33.93 7.35 4.29
C LEU A 41 34.46 8.73 4.72
N SER A 42 33.58 9.65 5.10
CA SER A 42 33.97 10.99 5.59
C SER A 42 34.73 10.95 6.92
N ARG A 43 34.58 9.87 7.70
CA ARG A 43 35.33 9.62 8.93
C ARG A 43 36.56 8.74 8.73
N GLY A 44 36.84 8.33 7.48
CA GLY A 44 37.96 7.46 7.14
C GLY A 44 37.65 5.96 7.20
N ASP A 45 36.39 5.56 7.41
CA ASP A 45 35.99 4.15 7.32
C ASP A 45 36.10 3.64 5.86
N SER A 46 36.13 2.31 5.66
CA SER A 46 36.25 1.72 4.32
C SER A 46 34.93 1.62 3.54
N ALA A 47 33.80 1.94 4.18
CA ALA A 47 32.46 1.86 3.59
C ALA A 47 31.48 2.84 4.24
N GLU A 48 30.42 3.17 3.51
CA GLU A 48 29.21 3.78 4.09
C GLU A 48 28.27 2.68 4.55
N VAL A 49 27.95 2.66 5.85
CA VAL A 49 26.96 1.73 6.41
C VAL A 49 25.96 2.52 7.22
N SER A 50 24.68 2.34 6.95
CA SER A 50 23.59 2.96 7.70
C SER A 50 22.73 1.90 8.37
N ALA A 51 22.28 2.19 9.59
CA ALA A 51 21.20 1.48 10.25
C ALA A 51 19.91 2.29 10.05
N PHE A 52 18.81 1.58 9.82
CA PHE A 52 17.47 2.15 9.69
C PHE A 52 16.57 1.68 10.83
N ASP A 53 15.72 2.57 11.31
CA ASP A 53 14.62 2.30 12.22
C ASP A 53 13.34 2.77 11.52
N ILE A 54 12.40 1.86 11.31
CA ILE A 54 11.23 2.09 10.46
C ILE A 54 10.01 1.38 11.05
N CYS A 55 8.89 2.10 11.19
CA CYS A 55 7.60 1.48 11.48
C CYS A 55 7.21 0.58 10.30
N ALA A 56 6.66 -0.61 10.56
CA ALA A 56 6.18 -1.49 9.49
C ALA A 56 5.09 -0.84 8.62
N HIS A 57 4.37 0.12 9.22
CA HIS A 57 3.28 0.93 8.65
C HIS A 57 3.74 2.28 8.09
N ALA A 58 5.05 2.50 7.94
CA ALA A 58 5.59 3.76 7.41
C ALA A 58 5.83 3.72 5.90
N GLY A 59 5.42 4.78 5.23
CA GLY A 59 5.60 4.94 3.79
C GLY A 59 4.64 4.04 3.02
N THR A 60 5.05 3.61 1.83
CA THR A 60 4.28 2.65 1.04
C THR A 60 4.48 1.26 1.62
N HIS A 61 3.41 0.62 2.09
CA HIS A 61 3.51 -0.64 2.84
C HIS A 61 2.28 -1.53 2.64
N LEU A 62 2.46 -2.81 2.97
CA LEU A 62 1.39 -3.80 2.98
C LEU A 62 1.00 -4.17 4.39
N ASP A 63 -0.30 -4.21 4.66
CA ASP A 63 -0.87 -4.81 5.86
C ASP A 63 -1.41 -6.20 5.58
N LEU A 64 -1.16 -7.09 6.54
CA LEU A 64 -1.69 -8.44 6.57
C LEU A 64 -2.83 -8.56 7.58
N PRO A 65 -3.65 -9.63 7.48
CA PRO A 65 -4.68 -9.91 8.47
C PRO A 65 -4.21 -9.89 9.92
N ALA A 66 -2.97 -10.33 10.17
CA ALA A 66 -2.32 -10.30 11.49
C ALA A 66 -2.27 -8.90 12.15
N HIS A 67 -2.41 -7.81 11.39
CA HIS A 67 -2.40 -6.46 11.93
C HIS A 67 -3.58 -6.20 12.89
N PHE A 68 -4.77 -6.72 12.57
CA PHE A 68 -5.99 -6.54 13.37
C PHE A 68 -6.63 -7.84 13.88
N LEU A 69 -6.11 -9.00 13.46
CA LEU A 69 -6.67 -10.32 13.74
C LEU A 69 -5.60 -11.23 14.33
N ALA A 70 -5.73 -11.52 15.63
CA ALA A 70 -4.76 -12.33 16.34
C ALA A 70 -4.72 -13.78 15.82
N GLY A 71 -3.50 -14.29 15.61
CA GLY A 71 -3.28 -15.68 15.16
C GLY A 71 -3.27 -15.87 13.64
N GLU A 72 -3.52 -14.81 12.87
CA GLU A 72 -3.40 -14.86 11.41
C GLU A 72 -1.92 -14.95 10.95
N PRO A 73 -1.67 -15.44 9.72
CA PRO A 73 -0.32 -15.56 9.18
C PRO A 73 0.41 -14.21 9.04
N THR A 74 1.71 -14.20 9.36
CA THR A 74 2.60 -13.05 9.22
C THR A 74 3.45 -13.12 7.95
N MET A 75 4.16 -12.03 7.64
CA MET A 75 4.79 -11.76 6.34
C MET A 75 5.64 -12.90 5.77
N GLU A 76 6.43 -13.58 6.60
CA GLU A 76 7.35 -14.64 6.19
C GLU A 76 6.66 -15.91 5.69
N SER A 77 5.37 -16.07 6.03
CA SER A 77 4.57 -17.27 5.73
C SER A 77 3.82 -17.18 4.40
N LEU A 78 3.66 -15.98 3.84
CA LEU A 78 2.94 -15.78 2.60
C LEU A 78 3.79 -16.19 1.38
N PRO A 79 3.20 -16.88 0.39
CA PRO A 79 3.90 -17.22 -0.84
C PRO A 79 4.12 -15.98 -1.71
N PRO A 80 5.30 -15.81 -2.37
CA PRO A 80 5.63 -14.60 -3.13
C PRO A 80 4.62 -14.21 -4.23
N GLU A 81 3.90 -15.19 -4.79
CA GLU A 81 2.89 -15.00 -5.82
C GLU A 81 1.73 -14.10 -5.36
N ARG A 82 1.49 -13.99 -4.05
CA ARG A 82 0.47 -13.09 -3.47
C ARG A 82 0.75 -11.60 -3.74
N PHE A 83 1.98 -11.26 -4.09
CA PHE A 83 2.43 -9.87 -4.25
C PHE A 83 2.50 -9.41 -5.71
N PHE A 84 2.07 -10.28 -6.63
CA PHE A 84 1.92 -9.98 -8.06
C PHE A 84 0.46 -10.16 -8.46
N LEU A 85 -0.26 -9.08 -8.67
CA LEU A 85 -1.70 -9.11 -8.88
C LEU A 85 -2.09 -8.35 -10.14
N PRO A 86 -2.98 -8.91 -11.00
CA PRO A 86 -3.74 -8.07 -11.91
C PRO A 86 -4.41 -6.96 -11.10
N ALA A 87 -4.25 -5.72 -11.54
CA ALA A 87 -4.69 -4.55 -10.81
C ALA A 87 -5.58 -3.67 -11.67
N VAL A 88 -6.57 -3.07 -11.05
CA VAL A 88 -7.38 -1.98 -11.61
C VAL A 88 -7.08 -0.72 -10.81
N VAL A 89 -6.68 0.34 -11.50
CA VAL A 89 -6.64 1.69 -10.92
C VAL A 89 -7.96 2.37 -11.27
N ALA A 90 -8.75 2.69 -10.24
CA ALA A 90 -10.00 3.43 -10.37
C ALA A 90 -9.83 4.85 -9.82
N ASP A 91 -10.42 5.83 -10.51
CA ASP A 91 -10.44 7.22 -10.05
C ASP A 91 -11.68 7.45 -9.18
N ASN A 92 -11.47 7.88 -7.95
CA ASN A 92 -12.57 8.30 -7.07
C ASN A 92 -13.18 9.64 -7.50
N GLY A 93 -12.44 10.46 -8.23
CA GLY A 93 -12.81 11.85 -8.48
C GLY A 93 -12.74 12.71 -7.20
N PRO A 94 -13.37 13.90 -7.22
CA PRO A 94 -13.43 14.76 -6.04
C PRO A 94 -14.38 14.17 -4.98
N GLY A 95 -13.98 14.24 -3.70
CA GLY A 95 -14.81 13.77 -2.59
C GLY A 95 -14.03 13.70 -1.29
N GLU A 96 -14.74 13.45 -0.19
CA GLU A 96 -14.17 13.29 1.16
C GLU A 96 -13.91 11.82 1.51
N CYS A 97 -14.49 10.89 0.76
CA CYS A 97 -14.30 9.45 0.94
C CYS A 97 -14.49 8.70 -0.38
N VAL A 98 -14.13 7.42 -0.38
CA VAL A 98 -14.44 6.45 -1.41
C VAL A 98 -15.72 5.73 -1.01
N GLU A 99 -16.80 5.98 -1.74
CA GLU A 99 -18.09 5.34 -1.53
C GLU A 99 -18.21 4.01 -2.30
N ALA A 100 -19.19 3.18 -1.90
CA ALA A 100 -19.45 1.88 -2.51
C ALA A 100 -19.58 1.94 -4.04
N HIS A 101 -20.24 2.97 -4.58
CA HIS A 101 -20.43 3.13 -6.02
C HIS A 101 -19.11 3.24 -6.80
N THR A 102 -18.06 3.84 -6.22
CA THR A 102 -16.73 3.91 -6.83
C THR A 102 -16.14 2.51 -7.01
N VAL A 103 -16.32 1.63 -6.01
CA VAL A 103 -15.85 0.25 -6.06
C VAL A 103 -16.67 -0.56 -7.05
N GLU A 104 -18.01 -0.45 -7.02
CA GLU A 104 -18.92 -1.16 -7.94
C GLU A 104 -18.66 -0.83 -9.41
N SER A 105 -18.34 0.43 -9.71
CA SER A 105 -18.07 0.89 -11.07
C SER A 105 -16.62 0.71 -11.53
N SER A 106 -15.72 0.26 -10.65
CA SER A 106 -14.28 0.10 -10.95
C SER A 106 -14.00 -0.93 -12.05
N GLY A 107 -14.83 -1.96 -12.18
CA GLY A 107 -14.57 -3.11 -13.05
C GLY A 107 -13.48 -4.05 -12.53
N ALA A 108 -13.09 -3.93 -11.26
CA ALA A 108 -12.27 -4.93 -10.58
C ALA A 108 -13.06 -6.21 -10.34
N CYS A 109 -12.37 -7.35 -10.42
CA CYS A 109 -12.97 -8.68 -10.26
C CYS A 109 -12.26 -9.47 -9.16
N ARG A 110 -12.89 -10.58 -8.75
CA ARG A 110 -12.33 -11.55 -7.80
C ARG A 110 -10.85 -11.83 -8.10
N GLY A 111 -10.03 -11.80 -7.05
CA GLY A 111 -8.61 -12.12 -7.12
C GLY A 111 -7.72 -10.97 -7.60
N GLU A 112 -8.28 -9.82 -7.95
CA GLU A 112 -7.52 -8.66 -8.42
C GLU A 112 -7.19 -7.69 -7.29
N ALA A 113 -6.24 -6.80 -7.56
CA ALA A 113 -6.01 -5.62 -6.75
C ALA A 113 -6.89 -4.45 -7.25
N LEU A 114 -7.53 -3.72 -6.35
CA LEU A 114 -8.16 -2.44 -6.65
C LEU A 114 -7.36 -1.32 -6.00
N LEU A 115 -6.77 -0.45 -6.82
CA LEU A 115 -6.07 0.74 -6.37
C LEU A 115 -6.95 1.97 -6.61
N LEU A 116 -7.26 2.68 -5.55
CA LEU A 116 -8.16 3.82 -5.56
C LEU A 116 -7.33 5.10 -5.60
N ARG A 117 -7.34 5.77 -6.75
CA ARG A 117 -6.72 7.09 -6.90
C ARG A 117 -7.68 8.13 -6.36
N THR A 118 -7.23 8.92 -5.38
CA THR A 118 -8.03 10.01 -4.83
C THR A 118 -7.32 11.36 -5.01
N VAL A 119 -7.92 12.41 -4.46
CA VAL A 119 -7.25 13.73 -4.39
C VAL A 119 -6.09 13.76 -3.39
N ASN A 120 -5.88 12.71 -2.58
CA ASN A 120 -4.80 12.67 -1.60
C ASN A 120 -3.42 12.76 -2.25
N SER A 121 -3.18 12.00 -3.33
CA SER A 121 -1.92 12.06 -4.07
C SER A 121 -1.64 13.47 -4.60
N SER A 122 -2.64 14.11 -5.23
CA SER A 122 -2.48 15.46 -5.80
C SER A 122 -2.38 16.56 -4.74
N ARG A 123 -2.98 16.36 -3.55
CA ARG A 123 -2.77 17.19 -2.36
C ARG A 123 -1.38 16.98 -1.72
N GLY A 124 -0.68 15.90 -2.08
CA GLY A 124 0.66 15.60 -1.58
C GLY A 124 0.70 15.22 -0.09
N ILE A 125 -0.40 14.68 0.46
CA ILE A 125 -0.55 14.44 1.92
C ILE A 125 0.50 13.46 2.49
N LEU A 126 1.05 12.60 1.63
CA LEU A 126 2.05 11.59 1.98
C LEU A 126 3.49 12.09 1.81
N THR A 127 3.71 13.16 1.04
CA THR A 127 5.06 13.66 0.70
C THR A 127 5.52 14.82 1.57
N GLY A 128 4.57 15.45 2.27
CA GLY A 128 4.78 16.52 3.25
C GLY A 128 5.35 16.03 4.58
N SER A 129 5.62 17.00 5.47
CA SER A 129 6.18 16.75 6.80
C SER A 129 5.14 16.83 7.93
N ARG A 130 3.87 17.04 7.59
CA ARG A 130 2.77 17.14 8.54
C ARG A 130 1.74 16.09 8.19
N PHE A 131 1.24 15.40 9.21
CA PHE A 131 0.07 14.55 9.06
C PHE A 131 -1.14 15.42 8.71
N VAL A 132 -1.96 14.92 7.78
CA VAL A 132 -3.19 15.56 7.31
C VAL A 132 -4.32 14.67 7.81
N GLU A 133 -5.27 15.21 8.56
CA GLU A 133 -6.31 14.39 9.22
C GLU A 133 -7.55 14.18 8.33
N ASP A 134 -7.79 15.08 7.38
CA ASP A 134 -8.95 15.11 6.48
C ASP A 134 -8.62 14.49 5.10
N TYR A 135 -7.87 13.40 5.09
CA TYR A 135 -7.63 12.64 3.86
C TYR A 135 -8.87 11.85 3.42
N VAL A 136 -8.95 11.59 2.12
CA VAL A 136 -9.97 10.70 1.56
C VAL A 136 -9.69 9.27 2.03
N TYR A 137 -10.68 8.65 2.65
CA TYR A 137 -10.62 7.30 3.22
C TYR A 137 -11.64 6.37 2.54
N LEU A 138 -11.56 5.07 2.79
CA LEU A 138 -12.50 4.07 2.31
C LEU A 138 -13.66 3.92 3.30
N THR A 139 -14.91 4.08 2.86
CA THR A 139 -16.05 3.86 3.78
C THR A 139 -16.22 2.37 4.11
N PRO A 140 -16.83 2.02 5.26
CA PRO A 140 -17.14 0.63 5.59
C PRO A 140 -18.01 -0.08 4.53
N GLU A 141 -18.93 0.65 3.89
CA GLU A 141 -19.77 0.13 2.81
C GLU A 141 -18.91 -0.20 1.58
N ALA A 142 -17.99 0.68 1.20
CA ALA A 142 -17.06 0.43 0.11
C ALA A 142 -16.11 -0.74 0.42
N ALA A 143 -15.62 -0.84 1.66
CA ALA A 143 -14.83 -1.98 2.12
C ALA A 143 -15.63 -3.29 2.05
N THR A 144 -16.92 -3.26 2.37
CA THR A 144 -17.81 -4.43 2.26
C THR A 144 -17.96 -4.87 0.81
N VAL A 145 -18.14 -3.94 -0.13
CA VAL A 145 -18.19 -4.27 -1.57
C VAL A 145 -16.88 -4.90 -2.03
N CYS A 146 -15.72 -4.39 -1.61
CA CYS A 146 -14.42 -5.00 -1.92
C CYS A 146 -14.33 -6.45 -1.42
N ALA A 147 -14.81 -6.72 -0.20
CA ALA A 147 -14.83 -8.06 0.38
C ALA A 147 -15.82 -8.99 -0.34
N ASP A 148 -17.02 -8.52 -0.67
CA ASP A 148 -18.04 -9.27 -1.41
C ASP A 148 -17.59 -9.64 -2.84
N LEU A 149 -16.79 -8.76 -3.47
CA LEU A 149 -16.13 -9.04 -4.75
C LEU A 149 -14.98 -10.05 -4.63
N GLU A 150 -14.54 -10.36 -3.41
CA GLU A 150 -13.40 -11.24 -3.11
C GLU A 150 -12.13 -10.77 -3.85
N LEU A 151 -11.86 -9.47 -3.78
CA LEU A 151 -10.61 -8.89 -4.26
C LEU A 151 -9.44 -9.47 -3.44
N SER A 152 -8.23 -9.48 -4.00
CA SER A 152 -7.03 -9.93 -3.26
C SER A 152 -6.35 -8.82 -2.48
N LEU A 153 -6.47 -7.58 -2.96
CA LEU A 153 -5.83 -6.41 -2.37
C LEU A 153 -6.64 -5.15 -2.63
N VAL A 154 -6.70 -4.26 -1.64
CA VAL A 154 -7.17 -2.88 -1.82
C VAL A 154 -6.04 -1.94 -1.51
N GLY A 155 -5.78 -0.96 -2.37
CA GLY A 155 -4.78 0.06 -2.13
C GLY A 155 -5.33 1.48 -2.22
N LEU A 156 -4.84 2.36 -1.36
CA LEU A 156 -5.32 3.74 -1.26
C LEU A 156 -4.14 4.68 -0.98
N ASP A 157 -4.21 5.88 -1.54
CA ASP A 157 -3.16 6.90 -1.47
C ASP A 157 -3.22 7.74 -0.18
N CYS A 158 -3.30 7.08 0.98
CA CYS A 158 -3.43 7.67 2.30
C CYS A 158 -2.55 6.98 3.35
N HIS A 159 -2.51 7.54 4.57
CA HIS A 159 -1.77 6.98 5.72
C HIS A 159 -2.52 5.84 6.42
N SER A 160 -3.83 5.73 6.17
CA SER A 160 -4.69 4.68 6.69
C SER A 160 -5.97 4.63 5.84
N ILE A 161 -6.46 3.44 5.46
CA ILE A 161 -7.70 3.33 4.68
C ILE A 161 -8.95 3.74 5.47
N ASP A 162 -8.86 3.76 6.80
CA ASP A 162 -9.93 4.24 7.67
C ASP A 162 -9.87 5.76 7.85
N ARG A 163 -11.03 6.36 8.12
CA ARG A 163 -11.10 7.78 8.50
C ARG A 163 -10.25 8.02 9.74
N PHE A 164 -9.50 9.12 9.75
CA PHE A 164 -8.79 9.52 10.96
C PHE A 164 -9.74 9.60 12.17
N GLY A 165 -9.33 9.00 13.28
CA GLY A 165 -10.12 8.92 14.51
C GLY A 165 -11.35 8.00 14.45
N ALA A 166 -11.48 7.14 13.42
CA ALA A 166 -12.51 6.10 13.40
C ALA A 166 -12.25 5.08 14.52
N GLU A 167 -13.26 4.85 15.36
CA GLU A 167 -13.18 3.82 16.39
C GLU A 167 -13.21 2.42 15.76
N GLY A 168 -12.22 1.58 16.11
CA GLY A 168 -12.21 0.17 15.74
C GLY A 168 -11.80 -0.15 14.31
N TYR A 169 -11.37 0.83 13.51
CA TYR A 169 -10.81 0.64 12.16
C TYR A 169 -11.69 -0.26 11.25
N PRO A 170 -12.96 0.11 11.04
CA PRO A 170 -13.92 -0.76 10.37
C PRO A 170 -13.48 -1.19 8.96
N ALA A 171 -12.89 -0.30 8.16
CA ALA A 171 -12.43 -0.65 6.82
C ALA A 171 -11.29 -1.70 6.88
N HIS A 172 -10.31 -1.52 7.78
CA HIS A 172 -9.27 -2.54 8.00
C HIS A 172 -9.88 -3.88 8.38
N ARG A 173 -10.76 -3.89 9.38
CA ARG A 173 -11.33 -5.14 9.90
C ARG A 173 -12.16 -5.89 8.85
N ILE A 174 -12.87 -5.18 7.98
CA ILE A 174 -13.63 -5.79 6.89
C ILE A 174 -12.69 -6.38 5.84
N ILE A 175 -11.74 -5.60 5.33
CA ILE A 175 -10.82 -6.04 4.26
C ILE A 175 -9.92 -7.18 4.74
N LEU A 176 -9.25 -6.99 5.87
CA LEU A 176 -8.35 -7.98 6.44
C LEU A 176 -9.10 -9.21 6.96
N GLY A 177 -10.33 -9.03 7.47
CA GLY A 177 -11.22 -10.12 7.87
C GLY A 177 -11.66 -11.02 6.73
N ALA A 178 -11.67 -10.50 5.51
CA ALA A 178 -11.89 -11.28 4.29
C ALA A 178 -10.61 -11.98 3.77
N GLY A 179 -9.49 -11.90 4.50
CA GLY A 179 -8.21 -12.51 4.12
C GLY A 179 -7.44 -11.78 3.01
N MET A 180 -7.88 -10.56 2.70
CA MET A 180 -7.28 -9.67 1.71
C MET A 180 -6.08 -8.92 2.30
N LEU A 181 -5.32 -8.25 1.44
CA LEU A 181 -4.23 -7.35 1.83
C LEU A 181 -4.64 -5.89 1.65
N ILE A 182 -4.01 -4.98 2.41
CA ILE A 182 -4.15 -3.54 2.21
C ILE A 182 -2.80 -2.97 1.78
N LEU A 183 -2.80 -2.10 0.76
CA LEU A 183 -1.62 -1.36 0.31
C LEU A 183 -1.83 0.13 0.55
N GLU A 184 -1.16 0.66 1.55
CA GLU A 184 -1.29 2.07 1.93
C GLU A 184 -0.06 2.87 1.51
N GLY A 185 -0.18 4.20 1.59
CA GLY A 185 0.94 5.09 1.34
C GLY A 185 1.40 5.12 -0.13
N ILE A 186 0.55 4.77 -1.09
CA ILE A 186 0.88 4.84 -2.52
C ILE A 186 0.68 6.25 -3.09
N ASP A 187 1.45 6.60 -4.11
CA ASP A 187 1.28 7.83 -4.90
C ASP A 187 0.78 7.48 -6.31
N LEU A 188 -0.47 7.88 -6.60
CA LEU A 188 -1.14 7.63 -7.86
C LEU A 188 -1.31 8.89 -8.71
N ALA A 189 -0.68 10.02 -8.35
CA ALA A 189 -0.88 11.31 -9.04
C ALA A 189 -0.56 11.26 -10.54
N ALA A 190 0.44 10.45 -10.93
CA ALA A 190 0.88 10.31 -12.32
C ALA A 190 0.35 9.05 -13.03
N VAL A 191 -0.53 8.27 -12.38
CA VAL A 191 -1.06 7.01 -12.90
C VAL A 191 -2.46 7.24 -13.47
N GLN A 192 -2.71 6.76 -14.69
CA GLN A 192 -4.05 6.85 -15.31
C GLN A 192 -4.95 5.69 -14.86
N PRO A 193 -6.27 5.89 -14.79
CA PRO A 193 -7.20 4.78 -14.54
C PRO A 193 -7.07 3.72 -15.63
N GLY A 194 -7.14 2.45 -15.26
CA GLY A 194 -6.91 1.36 -16.19
C GLY A 194 -6.45 0.08 -15.52
N ARG A 195 -6.00 -0.87 -16.34
CA ARG A 195 -5.54 -2.19 -15.88
C ARG A 195 -4.04 -2.29 -15.97
N TYR A 196 -3.44 -2.87 -14.93
CA TYR A 196 -2.00 -3.03 -14.77
C TYR A 196 -1.69 -4.41 -14.19
N LEU A 197 -0.40 -4.75 -14.14
CA LEU A 197 0.10 -5.73 -13.18
C LEU A 197 0.76 -4.98 -12.02
N LEU A 198 0.23 -5.16 -10.81
CA LEU A 198 0.85 -4.68 -9.58
C LEU A 198 1.93 -5.65 -9.13
N ALA A 199 3.10 -5.10 -8.78
CA ALA A 199 4.11 -5.79 -8.00
C ALA A 199 4.39 -4.98 -6.72
N ALA A 200 4.07 -5.55 -5.56
CA ALA A 200 4.22 -4.89 -4.25
C ALA A 200 4.88 -5.88 -3.26
N ILE A 201 6.12 -6.22 -3.53
CA ILE A 201 6.81 -7.30 -2.80
C ILE A 201 7.33 -6.75 -1.46
N PRO A 202 6.94 -7.35 -0.32
CA PRO A 202 7.42 -6.95 0.99
C PRO A 202 8.78 -7.55 1.34
N LEU A 203 9.40 -7.00 2.38
CA LEU A 203 10.51 -7.66 3.04
C LEU A 203 10.00 -8.93 3.74
N LYS A 204 10.79 -10.00 3.67
CA LYS A 204 10.47 -11.26 4.35
C LYS A 204 10.87 -11.18 5.83
N ILE A 205 10.09 -10.46 6.63
CA ILE A 205 10.35 -10.23 8.06
C ILE A 205 9.56 -11.23 8.89
N GLN A 206 10.23 -11.91 9.82
CA GLN A 206 9.61 -12.87 10.71
C GLN A 206 8.66 -12.18 11.70
N HIS A 207 7.48 -12.75 11.90
CA HIS A 207 6.45 -12.27 12.83
C HIS A 207 5.94 -10.84 12.56
N ALA A 208 6.13 -10.32 11.35
CA ALA A 208 5.67 -8.99 10.97
C ALA A 208 4.24 -9.01 10.41
N GLU A 209 3.40 -8.13 10.93
CA GLU A 209 2.02 -7.90 10.51
C GLU A 209 1.88 -6.95 9.33
N ALA A 210 2.95 -6.21 9.03
CA ALA A 210 3.06 -5.33 7.88
C ALA A 210 4.52 -5.28 7.37
N SER A 211 4.72 -4.71 6.19
CA SER A 211 6.07 -4.40 5.71
C SER A 211 6.05 -3.25 4.70
N PRO A 212 7.04 -2.35 4.76
CA PRO A 212 7.28 -1.43 3.66
C PRO A 212 7.55 -2.21 2.36
N VAL A 213 7.11 -1.65 1.25
CA VAL A 213 7.26 -2.21 -0.08
C VAL A 213 7.76 -1.15 -1.07
N ARG A 214 8.38 -1.60 -2.15
CA ARG A 214 8.47 -0.80 -3.38
C ARG A 214 7.36 -1.29 -4.32
N ALA A 215 6.23 -0.61 -4.29
CA ALA A 215 5.10 -0.90 -5.15
C ALA A 215 5.29 -0.26 -6.53
N VAL A 216 5.10 -1.06 -7.58
CA VAL A 216 5.13 -0.61 -8.98
C VAL A 216 3.95 -1.17 -9.76
N LEU A 217 3.50 -0.41 -10.77
CA LEU A 217 2.54 -0.86 -11.77
C LEU A 217 3.23 -1.06 -13.11
N LEU A 218 2.94 -2.18 -13.75
CA LEU A 218 3.49 -2.58 -15.04
C LEU A 218 2.38 -2.51 -16.09
N GLU A 219 2.61 -1.72 -17.13
CA GLU A 219 1.73 -1.55 -18.31
C GLU A 219 2.11 -2.54 -19.42
#